data_AF-A0A8B5X7C4-F1
#
_entry.id   AF-A0A8B5X7C4-F1
#
_cell.length_a   1.000
_cell.length_b   1.000
_cell.length_c   1.000
_cell.angle_alpha   90.00
_cell.angle_beta   90.00
_cell.angle_gamma   90.00
#
_symmetry.space_group_name_H-M   'P 1'
#
loop_
_entity.id
_entity.type
_entity.pdbx_description
1 polymer ?
#
loop_
_entity_poly.entity_id
_entity_poly.type
_entity_poly.pdbx_seq_one_letter_code
_entity_poly.pdbx_strand_id
1 'polypeptide(L)'
;IWGDLLGVSKSGVRFIGESLARYKTVRDDITEAVPVTSGCVASAPEIHEKISSRTRRGVVSIFSSTRGTYLYITASVVADSWFASPGVTVERLPDGRARIALELDRDGAGFVLFGVDG
;
A
#
# COMPACT_ATOMS: atom_id res chain seq x y z
N ILE A 1 -18.69 -5.39 4.52
CA ILE A 1 -18.06 -4.07 4.24
C ILE A 1 -18.78 -3.07 5.13
N TRP A 2 -18.05 -2.32 5.95
CA TRP A 2 -18.61 -1.30 6.84
C TRP A 2 -18.33 0.09 6.22
N GLY A 3 -19.27 1.03 6.35
CA GLY A 3 -19.18 2.38 5.79
C GLY A 3 -20.44 2.80 5.02
N ASP A 4 -20.56 4.09 4.72
CA ASP A 4 -21.64 4.62 3.88
C ASP A 4 -21.30 4.41 2.40
N LEU A 5 -21.65 3.23 1.88
CA LEU A 5 -21.44 2.90 0.47
C LEU A 5 -22.33 3.72 -0.47
N LEU A 6 -23.45 4.25 0.02
CA LEU A 6 -24.37 5.07 -0.78
C LEU A 6 -23.81 6.48 -1.00
N GLY A 7 -22.99 6.97 -0.08
CA GLY A 7 -22.28 8.25 -0.18
C GLY A 7 -21.03 8.23 -1.07
N VAL A 8 -20.60 7.07 -1.59
CA VAL A 8 -19.39 6.96 -2.41
C VAL A 8 -19.66 7.40 -3.85
N SER A 9 -18.82 8.28 -4.38
CA SER A 9 -18.90 8.71 -5.78
C SER A 9 -18.70 7.53 -6.75
N LYS A 10 -19.19 7.64 -7.99
CA LYS A 10 -18.98 6.59 -9.01
C LYS A 10 -17.49 6.26 -9.24
N SER A 11 -16.63 7.27 -9.23
CA SER A 11 -15.17 7.09 -9.33
C SER A 11 -14.62 6.38 -8.09
N GLY A 12 -15.13 6.67 -6.90
CA GLY A 12 -14.80 5.97 -5.67
C GLY A 12 -15.21 4.50 -5.69
N VAL A 13 -16.42 4.19 -6.16
CA VAL A 13 -16.89 2.79 -6.30
C VAL A 13 -16.00 2.02 -7.26
N ARG A 14 -15.66 2.62 -8.41
CA ARG A 14 -14.74 2.00 -9.39
C ARG A 14 -13.36 1.75 -8.76
N PHE A 15 -12.78 2.76 -8.12
CA PHE A 15 -11.48 2.64 -7.45
C PHE A 15 -11.48 1.53 -6.39
N ILE A 16 -12.51 1.46 -5.56
CA ILE A 16 -12.66 0.40 -4.54
C ILE A 16 -12.77 -0.97 -5.20
N GLY A 17 -13.59 -1.10 -6.25
CA GLY A 17 -13.78 -2.36 -6.97
C GLY A 17 -12.48 -2.87 -7.61
N GLU A 18 -11.75 -1.98 -8.28
CA GLU A 18 -10.47 -2.26 -8.91
C GLU A 18 -9.37 -2.61 -7.89
N SER A 19 -9.31 -1.87 -6.78
CA SER A 19 -8.38 -2.14 -5.68
C SER A 19 -8.66 -3.50 -5.04
N LEU A 20 -9.93 -3.82 -4.81
CA LEU A 20 -10.36 -5.10 -4.25
C LEU A 20 -10.07 -6.27 -5.20
N ALA A 21 -10.26 -6.08 -6.51
CA ALA A 21 -9.92 -7.07 -7.51
C ALA A 21 -8.42 -7.40 -7.49
N ARG A 22 -7.56 -6.37 -7.45
CA ARG A 22 -6.11 -6.53 -7.31
C ARG A 22 -5.72 -7.19 -5.99
N TYR A 23 -6.27 -6.72 -4.86
CA TYR A 23 -6.02 -7.32 -3.55
C TYR A 23 -6.31 -8.83 -3.55
N LYS A 24 -7.42 -9.27 -4.16
CA LYS A 24 -7.79 -10.68 -4.20
C LYS A 24 -6.75 -11.57 -4.89
N THR A 25 -5.91 -11.04 -5.80
CA THR A 25 -4.88 -11.83 -6.47
C THR A 25 -3.63 -12.03 -5.62
N VAL A 26 -3.43 -11.21 -4.58
CA VAL A 26 -2.26 -11.25 -3.66
C VAL A 26 -2.64 -11.55 -2.21
N ARG A 27 -3.93 -11.72 -1.89
CA ARG A 27 -4.41 -11.86 -0.50
C ARG A 27 -3.76 -13.01 0.27
N ASP A 28 -3.43 -14.11 -0.42
CA ASP A 28 -2.84 -15.29 0.22
C ASP A 28 -1.38 -15.01 0.57
N ASP A 29 -0.63 -14.36 -0.35
CA ASP A 29 0.74 -13.86 -0.10
C ASP A 29 0.77 -12.84 1.07
N ILE A 30 -0.20 -11.92 1.11
CA ILE A 30 -0.35 -10.96 2.21
C ILE A 30 -0.66 -11.68 3.52
N THR A 31 -1.49 -12.72 3.49
CA THR A 31 -1.92 -13.43 4.71
C THR A 31 -0.76 -14.20 5.33
N GLU A 32 0.04 -14.92 4.51
CA GLU A 32 1.19 -15.70 4.99
C GLU A 32 2.39 -14.85 5.42
N ALA A 33 2.53 -13.64 4.88
CA ALA A 33 3.69 -12.79 5.15
C ALA A 33 3.79 -12.36 6.62
N VAL A 34 5.01 -12.36 7.15
CA VAL A 34 5.33 -11.80 8.47
C VAL A 34 5.16 -10.27 8.39
N PRO A 35 4.36 -9.66 9.28
CA PRO A 35 4.14 -8.23 9.25
C PRO A 35 5.40 -7.47 9.69
N VAL A 36 5.71 -6.39 8.97
CA VAL A 36 6.69 -5.38 9.36
C VAL A 36 5.94 -4.08 9.60
N THR A 37 6.10 -3.50 10.79
CA THR A 37 5.51 -2.22 11.15
C THR A 37 6.60 -1.19 11.35
N SER A 38 6.42 0.01 10.79
CA SER A 38 7.31 1.15 11.01
C SER A 38 6.51 2.36 11.47
N GLY A 39 7.12 3.17 12.35
CA GLY A 39 6.42 4.19 13.13
C GLY A 39 6.08 3.70 14.54
N CYS A 40 5.77 4.63 15.44
CA CYS A 40 5.16 4.29 16.72
C CYS A 40 3.65 4.15 16.53
N VAL A 41 2.99 3.30 17.32
CA VAL A 41 1.52 3.28 17.39
C VAL A 41 1.06 4.70 17.74
N ALA A 42 0.12 5.25 16.96
CA ALA A 42 -0.33 6.65 17.01
C ALA A 42 0.69 7.71 16.57
N SER A 43 1.75 7.34 15.83
CA SER A 43 2.61 8.30 15.12
C SER A 43 2.17 8.55 13.68
N ALA A 44 2.64 9.64 13.10
CA ALA A 44 2.42 10.01 11.70
C ALA A 44 3.77 10.01 10.95
N PRO A 45 4.04 9.04 10.05
CA PRO A 45 3.12 8.01 9.55
C PRO A 45 3.17 6.69 10.34
N GLU A 46 2.09 5.92 10.26
CA GLU A 46 2.02 4.51 10.61
C GLU A 46 2.12 3.67 9.34
N ILE A 47 3.05 2.72 9.29
CA ILE A 47 3.36 1.95 8.09
C ILE A 47 3.23 0.45 8.39
N HIS A 48 2.48 -0.25 7.55
CA HIS A 48 2.31 -1.70 7.58
C HIS A 48 2.79 -2.31 6.28
N GLU A 49 3.78 -3.19 6.35
CA GLU A 49 4.29 -3.98 5.23
C GLU A 49 3.97 -5.47 5.48
N LYS A 50 3.39 -6.12 4.47
CA LYS A 50 3.20 -7.57 4.42
C LYS A 50 3.57 -8.06 3.02
N ILE A 51 4.81 -8.51 2.86
CA ILE A 51 5.36 -8.99 1.59
C ILE A 51 5.89 -10.41 1.77
N SER A 52 5.43 -11.33 0.93
CA SER A 52 5.86 -12.73 0.98
C SER A 52 7.33 -12.83 0.57
N SER A 53 8.17 -13.41 1.42
CA SER A 53 9.59 -13.66 1.09
C SER A 53 9.76 -14.68 -0.06
N ARG A 54 8.73 -15.48 -0.33
CA ARG A 54 8.72 -16.52 -1.37
C ARG A 54 8.39 -15.95 -2.74
N THR A 55 7.36 -15.10 -2.82
CA THR A 55 6.83 -14.60 -4.10
C THR A 55 7.15 -13.13 -4.35
N ARG A 56 7.58 -12.40 -3.32
CA ARG A 56 7.82 -10.94 -3.32
C ARG A 56 6.55 -10.11 -3.57
N ARG A 57 5.38 -10.76 -3.53
CA ARG A 57 4.06 -10.14 -3.69
C ARG A 57 3.55 -9.73 -2.32
N GLY A 58 2.70 -8.71 -2.27
CA GLY A 58 2.19 -8.24 -0.99
C GLY A 58 1.64 -6.83 -1.03
N VAL A 59 1.65 -6.19 0.14
CA VAL A 59 1.13 -4.84 0.34
C VAL A 59 2.04 -4.02 1.25
N VAL A 60 2.11 -2.72 0.95
CA VAL A 60 2.52 -1.70 1.91
C VAL A 60 1.37 -0.71 2.05
N SER A 61 1.00 -0.37 3.29
CA SER A 61 0.00 0.66 3.61
C SER A 61 0.61 1.70 4.52
N ILE A 62 0.38 2.97 4.20
CA ILE A 62 0.91 4.13 4.90
C ILE A 62 -0.28 4.99 5.31
N PHE A 63 -0.39 5.29 6.61
CA PHE A 63 -1.44 6.12 7.19
C PHE A 63 -0.79 7.33 7.86
N SER A 64 -1.41 8.50 7.72
CA SER A 64 -0.99 9.68 8.46
C SER A 64 -2.18 10.55 8.82
N SER A 65 -2.15 11.10 10.03
CA SER A 65 -3.08 12.13 10.48
C SER A 65 -2.56 13.55 10.21
N THR A 66 -1.36 13.69 9.65
CA THR A 66 -0.74 14.97 9.31
C THR A 66 -0.53 15.09 7.81
N ARG A 67 -0.62 16.32 7.29
CA ARG A 67 -0.19 16.62 5.93
C ARG A 67 1.33 16.48 5.84
N GLY A 68 1.82 16.04 4.69
CA GLY A 68 3.25 15.97 4.45
C GLY A 68 3.63 15.01 3.34
N THR A 69 4.94 14.96 3.08
CA THR A 69 5.56 13.98 2.21
C THR A 69 6.21 12.90 3.06
N TYR A 70 5.80 11.65 2.84
CA TYR A 70 6.32 10.49 3.55
C TYR A 70 7.16 9.64 2.61
N LEU A 71 8.29 9.17 3.11
CA LEU A 71 9.18 8.27 2.39
C LEU A 71 9.35 6.99 3.19
N TYR A 72 9.24 5.86 2.51
CA TYR A 72 9.47 4.55 3.07
C TYR A 72 10.30 3.71 2.11
N ILE A 73 11.26 2.95 2.63
CA ILE A 73 11.94 1.91 1.88
C ILE A 73 11.47 0.58 2.46
N THR A 74 10.97 -0.32 1.61
CA THR A 74 10.49 -1.62 2.06
C THR A 74 11.58 -2.38 2.80
N ALA A 75 11.20 -3.15 3.82
CA ALA A 75 12.12 -4.08 4.46
C ALA A 75 12.41 -5.27 3.53
N SER A 76 11.40 -5.69 2.76
CA SER A 76 11.45 -6.84 1.87
C SER A 76 11.78 -6.47 0.41
N VAL A 77 12.37 -7.43 -0.31
CA VAL A 77 12.47 -7.38 -1.77
C VAL A 77 11.08 -7.51 -2.39
N VAL A 78 10.80 -6.73 -3.43
CA VAL A 78 9.46 -6.63 -4.04
C VAL A 78 9.41 -7.23 -5.44
N ALA A 79 8.21 -7.63 -5.86
CA ALA A 79 7.91 -8.06 -7.22
C ALA A 79 8.06 -6.89 -8.21
N ASP A 80 8.28 -7.22 -9.49
CA ASP A 80 8.59 -6.25 -10.55
C ASP A 80 7.36 -5.47 -11.05
N SER A 81 6.15 -5.95 -10.73
CA SER A 81 4.89 -5.26 -11.03
C SER A 81 4.23 -4.74 -9.75
N TRP A 82 3.52 -3.62 -9.86
CA TRP A 82 2.75 -3.07 -8.75
C TRP A 82 1.60 -2.20 -9.23
N PHE A 83 0.64 -2.01 -8.33
CA PHE A 83 -0.35 -0.96 -8.38
C PHE A 83 -0.15 -0.02 -7.19
N ALA A 84 -0.15 1.28 -7.43
CA ALA A 84 -0.07 2.30 -6.39
C ALA A 84 -1.37 3.09 -6.34
N SER A 85 -1.87 3.36 -5.14
CA SER A 85 -3.01 4.26 -4.97
C SER A 85 -2.66 5.69 -5.44
N PRO A 86 -3.66 6.53 -5.78
CA PRO A 86 -3.42 7.94 -6.11
C PRO A 86 -2.55 8.64 -5.06
N GLY A 87 -1.64 9.52 -5.49
CA GLY A 87 -0.73 10.24 -4.61
C GLY A 87 0.49 9.44 -4.13
N VAL A 88 0.61 8.16 -4.52
CA VAL A 88 1.75 7.30 -4.20
C VAL A 88 2.63 7.10 -5.43
N THR A 89 3.93 7.28 -5.28
CA THR A 89 4.93 6.91 -6.28
C THR A 89 5.84 5.81 -5.74
N VAL A 90 6.33 4.95 -6.65
CA VAL A 90 7.14 3.78 -6.32
C VAL A 90 8.34 3.74 -7.26
N GLU A 91 9.52 3.60 -6.68
CA GLU A 91 10.79 3.41 -7.37
C GLU A 91 11.43 2.11 -6.86
N ARG A 92 11.77 1.20 -7.78
CA ARG A 92 12.50 -0.02 -7.42
C ARG A 92 13.99 0.27 -7.34
N LEU A 93 14.60 -0.10 -6.23
CA LEU A 93 16.02 0.13 -5.95
C LEU A 93 16.88 -1.03 -6.50
N PRO A 94 18.19 -0.82 -6.68
CA PRO A 94 19.10 -1.85 -7.20
C PRO A 94 19.17 -3.13 -6.35
N ASP A 95 18.88 -3.04 -5.05
CA ASP A 95 18.82 -4.19 -4.14
C ASP A 95 17.49 -4.96 -4.18
N GLY A 96 16.58 -4.56 -5.08
CA GLY A 96 15.28 -5.18 -5.28
C GLY A 96 14.19 -4.74 -4.31
N ARG A 97 14.51 -3.86 -3.35
CA ARG A 97 13.52 -3.21 -2.47
C ARG A 97 12.85 -2.04 -3.21
N ALA A 98 11.79 -1.49 -2.64
CA ALA A 98 11.10 -0.33 -3.20
C ALA A 98 11.19 0.88 -2.29
N ARG A 99 11.47 2.04 -2.88
CA ARG A 99 11.22 3.35 -2.28
C ARG A 99 9.80 3.78 -2.64
N ILE A 100 9.01 4.06 -1.63
CA ILE A 100 7.63 4.53 -1.74
C ILE A 100 7.59 5.97 -1.24
N ALA A 101 7.03 6.87 -2.05
CA ALA A 101 6.73 8.23 -1.63
C ALA A 101 5.22 8.46 -1.65
N LEU A 102 4.70 9.08 -0.59
CA LEU A 102 3.30 9.46 -0.47
C LEU A 102 3.21 10.94 -0.14
N GLU A 103 2.41 11.67 -0.91
CA GLU A 103 2.03 13.04 -0.61
C GLU A 103 0.59 13.08 -0.09
N LEU A 104 0.41 13.65 1.10
CA LEU A 104 -0.90 13.86 1.72
C LEU A 104 -1.11 15.36 1.99
N ASP A 105 -2.21 15.89 1.46
CA ASP A 105 -2.68 17.25 1.68
C ASP A 105 -3.48 17.41 2.99
N ARG A 106 -3.99 16.29 3.53
CA ARG A 106 -4.76 16.17 4.78
C ARG A 106 -4.55 14.79 5.42
N ASP A 107 -5.34 14.49 6.45
CA ASP A 107 -5.45 13.13 6.97
C ASP A 107 -5.78 12.13 5.86
N GLY A 108 -5.04 11.03 5.80
CA GLY A 108 -5.21 10.11 4.68
C GLY A 108 -4.33 8.88 4.73
N ALA A 109 -4.43 8.11 3.65
CA ALA A 109 -3.70 6.88 3.49
C ALA A 109 -3.30 6.67 2.03
N GLY A 110 -2.19 5.96 1.85
CA GLY A 110 -1.76 5.44 0.57
C GLY A 110 -1.40 3.96 0.70
N PHE A 111 -1.46 3.22 -0.40
CA PHE A 111 -1.02 1.83 -0.43
C PHE A 111 -0.41 1.45 -1.76
N VAL A 112 0.42 0.42 -1.72
CA VAL A 112 1.01 -0.24 -2.89
C VAL A 112 0.71 -1.74 -2.79
N LEU A 113 0.16 -2.32 -3.85
CA LEU A 113 0.06 -3.77 -4.01
C LEU A 113 1.17 -4.22 -4.96
N PHE A 114 2.05 -5.11 -4.50
CA PHE A 114 3.13 -5.68 -5.31
C PHE A 114 2.73 -7.04 -5.89
N GLY A 115 3.10 -7.30 -7.13
CA GLY A 115 2.78 -8.53 -7.85
C GLY A 115 1.36 -8.60 -8.38
N VAL A 116 0.80 -7.45 -8.75
CA VAL A 116 -0.51 -7.29 -9.40
C VAL A 116 -0.33 -6.61 -10.75
N ASP A 117 -1.30 -6.77 -11.63
CA ASP A 117 -1.33 -6.03 -12.89
C ASP A 117 -1.59 -4.53 -12.63
N GLY A 118 -0.88 -3.68 -13.38
CA GLY A 118 -0.97 -2.22 -13.32
C GLY A 118 -2.37 -1.70 -13.61
#